data_AF-A0A954GSQ7-F1
#
_entry.id   AF-A0A954GSQ7-F1
#
_cell.length_a   1.000
_cell.length_b   1.000
_cell.length_c   1.000
_cell.angle_alpha   90.00
_cell.angle_beta   90.00
_cell.angle_gamma   90.00
#
_symmetry.space_group_name_H-M   'P 1'
#
loop_
_entity.id
_entity.type
_entity.pdbx_description
1 polymer ?
#
loop_
_entity_poly.entity_id
_entity_poly.type
_entity_poly.pdbx_seq_one_letter_code
_entity_poly.pdbx_strand_id
1 'polypeptide(L)' 'LGNVLKYVDMLGQVDTSNVEPLAHPHEVTNVLRDDERKESLPRDAALSNAPKTDGKYFLVPPILDTDA' A
#
# COMPACT_ATOMS: atom_id res chain seq x y z
N LEU A 1 -9.03 -4.60 -20.90
CA LEU A 1 -7.70 -4.01 -20.66
C LEU A 1 -7.09 -3.39 -21.93
N GLY A 2 -7.01 -4.11 -23.06
CA GLY A 2 -6.37 -3.60 -24.28
C GLY A 2 -6.87 -2.25 -24.81
N ASN A 3 -8.17 -1.95 -24.72
CA ASN A 3 -8.70 -0.64 -25.14
C ASN A 3 -8.25 0.52 -24.23
N VAL A 4 -8.04 0.26 -22.94
CA VAL A 4 -7.55 1.28 -21.98
C VAL A 4 -6.09 1.61 -22.27
N LEU A 5 -5.26 0.60 -22.53
CA LEU A 5 -3.86 0.80 -22.91
C LEU A 5 -3.75 1.63 -24.21
N LYS A 6 -4.51 1.26 -25.24
CA LYS A 6 -4.57 2.01 -26.51
C LYS A 6 -4.97 3.49 -26.33
N TYR A 7 -5.83 3.78 -25.36
CA TYR A 7 -6.23 5.16 -25.07
C TYR A 7 -5.11 5.95 -24.37
N VAL A 8 -4.40 5.31 -23.43
CA VAL A 8 -3.26 5.92 -22.71
C VAL A 8 -2.07 6.19 -23.62
N ASP A 9 -1.85 5.39 -24.66
CA ASP A 9 -0.78 5.58 -25.66
C ASP A 9 -0.81 6.99 -26.31
N MET A 10 -1.97 7.67 -26.32
CA MET A 10 -2.10 9.05 -26.78
C MET A 10 -1.16 10.02 -26.03
N LEU A 11 -0.89 9.77 -24.75
CA LEU A 11 -0.05 10.64 -23.92
C LEU A 11 1.41 10.67 -24.41
N GLY A 12 1.87 9.65 -25.11
CA GLY A 12 3.23 9.59 -25.69
C GLY A 12 3.48 10.59 -26.83
N GLN A 13 2.46 11.32 -27.28
CA GLN A 13 2.58 12.36 -28.32
C GLN A 13 3.11 13.69 -27.75
N VAL A 14 3.16 13.85 -26.42
CA VAL A 14 3.60 15.07 -25.75
C VAL A 14 5.06 14.90 -25.31
N ASP A 15 5.94 15.84 -25.68
CA ASP A 15 7.33 15.85 -25.22
C ASP A 15 7.41 16.29 -23.76
N THR A 16 7.88 15.38 -22.89
CA THR A 16 8.11 15.63 -21.46
C THR A 16 9.58 15.56 -21.08
N SER A 17 10.51 15.60 -22.05
CA SER A 17 11.96 15.45 -21.81
C SER A 17 12.56 16.48 -20.85
N ASN A 18 11.92 17.64 -20.69
CA ASN A 18 12.40 18.76 -19.88
C ASN A 18 11.47 19.10 -18.69
N VAL A 19 10.55 18.21 -18.32
CA VAL A 19 9.68 18.40 -17.16
C VAL A 19 9.88 17.27 -16.16
N GLU A 20 10.12 17.64 -14.91
CA GLU A 20 10.24 16.69 -13.82
C GLU A 20 8.87 16.06 -13.51
N PRO A 21 8.82 14.74 -13.23
CA PRO A 21 7.58 14.09 -12.81
C PRO A 21 7.00 14.70 -11.53
N LEU A 22 5.71 15.01 -11.54
CA LEU A 22 5.01 15.52 -10.36
C LEU A 22 4.41 14.36 -9.56
N ALA A 23 5.13 13.90 -8.52
CA ALA A 23 4.63 12.85 -7.65
C ALA A 23 3.55 13.35 -6.68
N HIS A 24 3.73 14.54 -6.09
CA HIS A 24 2.84 15.14 -5.10
C HIS A 24 2.55 16.58 -5.52
N PRO A 25 1.30 17.05 -5.46
CA PRO A 25 0.93 18.41 -5.89
C PRO A 25 1.39 19.50 -4.90
N HIS A 26 1.83 19.10 -3.71
CA HIS A 26 2.39 19.97 -2.68
C HIS A 26 3.87 19.65 -2.46
N GLU A 27 4.62 20.65 -2.00
CA GLU A 27 6.01 20.44 -1.61
C GLU A 27 6.10 19.39 -0.49
N VAL A 28 7.02 18.44 -0.68
CA VAL A 28 7.25 17.36 0.27
C VAL A 28 8.37 17.78 1.20
N THR A 29 8.06 17.82 2.49
CA THR A 29 9.05 18.00 3.55
C THR A 29 9.07 16.77 4.44
N ASN A 30 10.18 16.53 5.14
CA ASN A 30 10.25 15.45 6.11
C ASN A 30 9.30 15.74 7.29
N VAL A 31 8.16 15.06 7.33
CA VAL A 31 7.23 15.10 8.46
C VAL A 31 7.54 13.91 9.38
N LEU A 32 8.39 14.16 10.37
CA LEU A 32 8.75 13.16 11.36
C LEU A 32 7.70 13.12 12.48
N ARG A 33 7.52 11.94 13.08
CA ARG A 33 6.70 11.72 14.27
C ARG A 33 7.62 11.62 15.49
N ASP A 34 7.25 12.27 16.58
CA ASP A 34 7.93 12.12 17.87
C ASP A 34 7.93 10.67 18.34
N ASP A 35 9.02 10.24 18.98
CA ASP A 35 9.17 8.87 19.49
C ASP A 35 8.49 8.68 20.84
N GLU A 36 7.17 8.81 20.82
CA GLU A 36 6.32 8.66 22.00
C GLU A 36 5.41 7.44 21.88
N ARG A 37 5.24 6.72 23.00
CA ARG A 37 4.33 5.58 23.08
C ARG A 37 2.88 6.07 23.11
N LYS A 38 2.04 5.48 22.25
CA LYS A 38 0.58 5.64 22.27
C LYS A 38 -0.08 4.32 22.64
N GLU A 39 -1.31 4.39 23.13
CA GLU A 39 -2.11 3.19 23.35
C GLU A 39 -2.33 2.44 22.03
N SER A 40 -2.10 1.13 22.04
CA SER A 40 -2.40 0.27 20.92
C SER A 40 -3.90 0.01 20.81
N LEU A 41 -4.37 -0.31 19.60
CA LEU A 41 -5.72 -0.79 19.39
C LEU A 41 -5.99 -2.04 20.27
N PRO A 42 -7.14 -2.12 20.97
CA PRO A 42 -7.53 -3.32 21.68
C PRO A 42 -7.54 -4.55 20.75
N ARG A 43 -7.13 -5.70 21.28
CA ARG A 43 -6.93 -6.91 20.48
C ARG A 43 -8.21 -7.40 19.81
N ASP A 44 -9.31 -7.38 20.54
CA ASP A 44 -10.64 -7.72 20.05
C ASP A 44 -11.05 -6.82 18.87
N ALA A 45 -10.81 -5.50 18.98
CA ALA A 45 -11.03 -4.57 17.89
C ALA A 45 -10.07 -4.81 16.70
N ALA A 46 -8.81 -5.14 16.96
CA ALA A 46 -7.83 -5.46 15.91
C ALA A 46 -8.18 -6.74 15.15
N LEU A 47 -8.80 -7.72 15.81
CA LEU A 47 -9.17 -9.02 15.23
C LEU A 47 -10.61 -9.04 14.68
N SER A 48 -11.39 -7.96 14.82
CA SER A 48 -12.83 -7.95 14.51
C SER A 48 -13.14 -8.27 13.04
N ASN A 49 -12.21 -7.96 12.13
CA ASN A 49 -12.34 -8.22 10.70
C ASN A 49 -11.47 -9.40 10.23
N ALA A 50 -10.84 -10.15 11.15
CA ALA A 50 -10.04 -11.30 10.80
C ALA A 50 -10.94 -12.40 10.18
N PRO A 51 -10.69 -12.87 8.94
CA PRO A 51 -11.47 -13.96 8.36
C PRO A 51 -11.43 -15.24 9.20
N LYS A 52 -10.31 -15.47 9.92
CA LYS A 52 -10.14 -16.55 10.88
C LYS A 52 -9.18 -16.11 11.99
N THR A 53 -9.58 -16.33 13.23
CA THR A 53 -8.78 -16.02 14.43
C THR A 53 -9.11 -16.99 15.55
N ASP A 54 -8.16 -17.23 16.46
CA ASP A 54 -8.38 -17.92 17.74
C ASP A 54 -8.60 -16.93 18.91
N GLY A 55 -8.86 -15.65 18.60
CA GLY A 55 -8.98 -14.57 19.59
C GLY A 55 -7.64 -14.00 20.06
N LYS A 56 -6.52 -14.56 19.58
CA LYS A 56 -5.16 -14.12 19.91
C LYS A 56 -4.29 -13.86 18.68
N TYR A 57 -4.51 -14.59 17.59
CA TYR A 57 -3.75 -14.54 16.35
C TYR A 57 -4.66 -14.50 15.13
N PHE A 58 -4.16 -13.97 14.01
CA PHE A 58 -4.74 -14.20 12.68
C PHE A 58 -4.31 -15.58 12.20
N LEU A 59 -5.27 -16.41 11.77
CA LEU A 59 -4.98 -17.76 11.29
C LEU A 59 -4.89 -17.76 9.76
N VAL A 60 -3.73 -18.16 9.23
CA VAL A 60 -3.44 -18.32 7.80
C VAL A 60 -3.01 -19.76 7.51
N PRO A 61 -3.15 -20.25 6.27
CA PRO A 61 -2.51 -21.50 5.86
C PRO A 61 -1.00 -21.42 6.12
N PRO A 62 -0.37 -22.51 6.62
CA PRO A 62 1.08 -22.53 6.79
C PRO A 62 1.75 -22.32 5.43
N ILE A 63 2.80 -21.49 5.39
CA ILE A 63 3.68 -21.39 4.22
C ILE A 63 4.51 -22.68 4.21
N LEU A 64 4.30 -23.51 3.22
CA LEU A 64 5.12 -24.69 2.95
C LEU A 64 6.11 -24.28 1.85
N ASP A 65 7.38 -24.64 2.00
CA ASP A 65 8.36 -24.47 0.92
C ASP A 65 7.88 -25.29 -0.29
N THR A 66 7.84 -24.67 -1.46
CA THR A 66 7.38 -25.31 -2.71
C THR A 66 8.44 -26.19 -3.37
N ASP A 67 9.55 -26.46 -2.70
CA ASP A 67 10.61 -27.35 -3.19
C ASP A 67 10.59 -28.68 -2.42
N ALA A 68 9.76 -29.61 -2.90
CA ALA A 68 9.83 -31.05 -2.65
C ALA A 68 9.62 -31.81 -3.96
#